data_AF-A0A7W7SS50-F1
#
_entry.id   AF-A0A7W7SS50-F1
#
_cell.length_a   1.000
_cell.length_b   1.000
_cell.length_c   1.000
_cell.angle_alpha   90.00
_cell.angle_beta   90.00
_cell.angle_gamma   90.00
#
_symmetry.space_group_name_H-M   'P 1'
#
loop_
_entity.id
_entity.type
_entity.pdbx_description
1 polymer ?
#
loop_
_entity_poly.entity_id
_entity_poly.type
_entity_poly.pdbx_seq_one_letter_code
_entity_poly.pdbx_strand_id
1 'polypeptide(L)'
;MSATRMMILGLVQWMQPVHGYDVRRELLSWGTDRWANIQPGSIYHALRKLTAEGLLREVATEQVGGRPARTTYEITSKGVDEFETLLRDQWWQLHSQPDPFISAFSFLPALPREEAAAALRNRARVLRAGNESMRASLDSDWIRKSKPVHVGWMFELWCARAQAEIGWCERIAELIESGVPYLPTGLVAQEGWDGWQDRDADGAETRNSQR
;
A
#
# COMPACT_ATOMS: atom_id res chain seq x y z
N MET A 1 2.67 -10.89 8.38
CA MET A 1 4.07 -10.65 8.84
C MET A 1 4.37 -9.15 8.72
N SER A 2 5.06 -8.52 9.68
CA SER A 2 5.20 -7.04 9.69
C SER A 2 6.36 -6.57 8.81
N ALA A 3 6.05 -5.85 7.73
CA ALA A 3 7.05 -5.18 6.88
C ALA A 3 8.02 -4.32 7.70
N THR A 4 7.52 -3.64 8.73
CA THR A 4 8.32 -2.83 9.68
C THR A 4 9.47 -3.62 10.31
N ARG A 5 9.21 -4.87 10.71
CA ARG A 5 10.23 -5.73 11.32
C ARG A 5 11.35 -6.07 10.34
N MET A 6 10.97 -6.54 9.15
CA MET A 6 11.92 -6.87 8.08
C MET A 6 12.78 -5.65 7.72
N MET A 7 12.14 -4.48 7.58
CA MET A 7 12.84 -3.24 7.25
C MET A 7 13.82 -2.78 8.33
N ILE A 8 13.43 -2.85 9.61
CA ILE A 8 14.32 -2.49 10.72
C ILE A 8 15.50 -3.45 10.82
N LEU A 9 15.25 -4.77 10.74
CA LEU A 9 16.33 -5.77 10.79
C LEU A 9 17.30 -5.58 9.63
N GLY A 10 16.80 -5.43 8.40
CA GLY A 10 17.64 -5.22 7.22
C GLY A 10 18.45 -3.92 7.29
N LEU A 11 17.87 -2.83 7.81
CA LEU A 11 18.58 -1.57 7.95
C LEU A 11 19.64 -1.61 9.04
N VAL A 12 19.35 -2.24 10.18
CA VAL A 12 20.36 -2.45 11.23
C VAL A 12 21.47 -3.35 10.71
N GLN A 13 21.17 -4.46 10.03
CA GLN A 13 22.17 -5.32 9.39
C GLN A 13 23.13 -4.53 8.51
N TRP A 14 22.61 -3.58 7.72
CA TRP A 14 23.38 -2.80 6.77
C TRP A 14 24.23 -1.69 7.43
N MET A 15 23.70 -1.01 8.44
CA MET A 15 24.33 0.17 9.05
C MET A 15 25.01 -0.09 10.39
N GLN A 16 24.94 -1.32 10.93
CA GLN A 16 25.41 -1.62 12.27
C GLN A 16 26.90 -1.33 12.50
N PRO A 17 27.28 -0.91 13.73
CA PRO A 17 26.38 -0.51 14.82
C PRO A 17 25.67 0.82 14.50
N VAL A 18 24.36 0.91 14.75
CA VAL A 18 23.55 2.08 14.35
C VAL A 18 22.65 2.61 15.46
N HIS A 19 22.52 3.93 15.60
CA HIS A 19 21.58 4.51 16.56
C HIS A 19 20.13 4.37 16.09
N GLY A 20 19.21 4.12 17.03
CA GLY A 20 17.78 4.05 16.71
C GLY A 20 17.21 5.32 16.05
N TYR A 21 17.80 6.49 16.31
CA TYR A 21 17.47 7.73 15.60
C TYR A 21 17.87 7.68 14.13
N ASP A 22 19.06 7.18 13.81
CA ASP A 22 19.53 7.09 12.42
C ASP A 22 18.74 6.03 11.65
N VAL A 23 18.38 4.90 12.28
CA VAL A 23 17.44 3.91 11.72
C VAL A 23 16.12 4.58 11.33
N ARG A 24 15.53 5.35 12.25
CA ARG A 24 14.29 6.09 11.97
C ARG A 24 14.48 7.10 10.83
N ARG A 25 15.54 7.91 10.89
CA ARG A 25 15.80 8.95 9.88
C ARG A 25 15.92 8.33 8.48
N GLU A 26 16.62 7.21 8.37
CA GLU A 26 16.86 6.56 7.09
C GLU A 26 15.59 5.88 6.53
N LEU A 27 14.81 5.17 7.34
CA LEU A 27 13.52 4.63 6.90
C LEU A 27 12.58 5.73 6.39
N LEU A 28 12.50 6.86 7.11
CA LEU A 28 11.68 7.99 6.69
C LEU A 28 12.25 8.68 5.44
N SER A 29 13.57 8.71 5.24
CA SER A 29 14.18 9.26 4.03
C SER A 29 13.80 8.45 2.78
N TRP A 30 13.53 7.15 2.95
CA TRP A 30 13.01 6.29 1.88
C TRP A 30 11.51 6.44 1.63
N GLY A 31 10.81 7.25 2.45
CA GLY A 31 9.37 7.44 2.36
C GLY A 31 8.56 6.20 2.78
N THR A 32 9.09 5.38 3.68
CA THR A 32 8.43 4.13 4.14
C THR A 32 7.07 4.38 4.80
N ASP A 33 6.81 5.60 5.25
CA ASP A 33 5.49 6.05 5.70
C ASP A 33 4.44 5.92 4.59
N ARG A 34 4.82 6.22 3.35
CA ARG A 34 3.91 6.21 2.19
C ARG A 34 3.71 4.82 1.60
N TRP A 35 4.76 4.01 1.50
CA TRP A 35 4.71 2.74 0.75
C TRP A 35 4.77 1.48 1.62
N ALA A 36 5.26 1.58 2.86
CA ALA A 36 5.29 0.46 3.82
C ALA A 36 4.42 0.71 5.07
N ASN A 37 3.70 1.84 5.13
CA ASN A 37 2.89 2.28 6.27
C ASN A 37 3.67 2.23 7.61
N ILE A 38 4.98 2.52 7.57
CA ILE A 38 5.82 2.53 8.77
C ILE A 38 5.69 3.89 9.44
N GLN A 39 4.97 3.91 10.56
CA GLN A 39 4.78 5.13 11.35
C GLN A 39 6.03 5.45 12.18
N PRO A 40 6.48 6.72 12.26
CA PRO A 40 7.68 7.11 12.99
C PRO A 40 7.70 6.62 14.45
N GLY A 41 6.55 6.65 15.13
CA GLY A 41 6.41 6.19 16.50
C GLY A 41 6.62 4.67 16.65
N SER A 42 6.22 3.90 15.64
CA SER A 42 6.31 2.43 15.69
C SER A 42 7.75 1.92 15.64
N ILE A 43 8.69 2.69 15.09
CA ILE A 43 10.09 2.27 14.89
C ILE A 43 10.80 2.05 16.22
N TYR A 44 10.67 2.98 17.18
CA TYR A 44 11.29 2.82 18.50
C TYR A 44 10.65 1.70 19.32
N HIS A 45 9.34 1.50 19.18
CA HIS A 45 8.66 0.35 19.80
C HIS A 45 9.15 -0.97 19.20
N ALA A 46 9.32 -1.02 17.88
CA ALA A 46 9.82 -2.19 17.18
C ALA A 46 11.28 -2.48 17.55
N LEU A 47 12.18 -1.50 17.58
CA LEU A 47 13.57 -1.69 18.03
C LEU A 47 13.63 -2.33 19.42
N ARG A 48 12.91 -1.78 20.41
CA ARG A 48 12.83 -2.36 21.77
C ARG A 48 12.30 -3.79 21.76
N LYS A 49 11.25 -4.06 20.98
CA LYS A 49 10.67 -5.40 20.84
C LYS A 49 11.65 -6.39 20.21
N LEU A 50 12.37 -6.00 19.16
CA LEU A 50 13.36 -6.83 18.50
C LEU A 50 14.56 -7.14 19.40
N THR A 51 14.96 -6.19 20.24
CA THR A 51 15.96 -6.43 21.31
C THR A 51 15.45 -7.42 22.34
N ALA A 52 14.22 -7.25 22.83
CA ALA A 52 13.60 -8.16 23.81
C ALA A 52 13.46 -9.60 23.27
N GLU A 53 13.28 -9.75 21.97
CA GLU A 53 13.22 -11.06 21.29
C GLU A 53 14.61 -11.66 20.97
N GLY A 54 15.70 -10.94 21.27
CA GLY A 54 17.08 -11.36 21.03
C GLY A 54 17.52 -11.29 19.56
N LEU A 55 16.82 -10.52 18.74
CA LEU A 55 17.12 -10.36 17.30
C LEU A 55 18.06 -9.17 17.06
N LEU A 56 17.99 -8.19 17.95
CA LEU A 56 18.95 -7.10 18.06
C LEU A 56 19.64 -7.18 19.44
N ARG A 57 20.83 -6.59 19.53
CA ARG A 57 21.52 -6.34 20.80
C ARG A 57 21.89 -4.87 20.92
N GLU A 58 21.84 -4.36 22.14
CA GLU A 58 22.31 -3.01 22.46
C GLU A 58 23.81 -3.08 22.73
N VAL A 59 24.60 -2.20 22.11
CA VAL A 59 26.07 -2.29 22.14
C VAL A 59 26.71 -1.14 22.91
N ALA A 60 26.16 0.07 22.76
CA ALA A 60 26.57 1.21 23.55
C ALA A 60 25.38 2.14 23.83
N THR A 61 25.41 2.75 25.01
CA THR A 61 24.56 3.88 25.36
C THR A 61 25.49 5.08 25.55
N GLU A 62 25.73 5.83 24.48
CA GLU A 62 26.55 7.03 24.59
C GLU A 62 25.71 8.19 25.13
N GLN A 63 26.18 8.79 26.22
CA GLN A 63 25.64 10.03 26.75
C GLN A 63 26.68 11.14 26.57
N VAL A 64 26.57 11.90 25.48
CA VAL A 64 27.43 13.06 25.23
C VAL A 64 26.79 14.30 25.89
N GLY A 65 27.31 14.70 27.05
CA GLY A 65 26.86 15.88 27.80
C GLY A 65 25.44 15.75 28.37
N GLY A 66 24.67 16.84 28.37
CA GLY A 66 23.29 16.89 28.90
C GLY A 66 22.20 16.37 27.95
N ARG A 67 22.55 15.64 26.88
CA ARG A 67 21.58 15.06 25.93
C ARG A 67 21.12 13.66 26.38
N PRO A 68 19.93 13.20 25.94
CA PRO A 68 19.47 11.85 26.25
C PRO A 68 20.46 10.80 25.74
N ALA A 69 20.67 9.77 26.55
CA ALA A 69 21.44 8.58 26.19
C ALA A 69 20.95 7.99 24.86
N ARG A 70 21.87 7.74 23.91
CA ARG A 70 21.53 7.16 22.60
C ARG A 70 22.01 5.71 22.52
N THR A 71 21.05 4.80 22.43
CA THR A 71 21.30 3.37 22.23
C THR A 71 21.71 3.07 20.78
N THR A 72 22.83 2.38 20.59
CA THR A 72 23.20 1.72 19.33
C THR A 72 22.75 0.27 19.32
N TYR A 73 22.35 -0.20 18.13
CA TYR A 73 21.88 -1.56 17.89
C TYR A 73 22.79 -2.26 16.89
N GLU A 74 23.02 -3.55 17.15
CA GLU A 74 23.58 -4.52 16.21
C GLU A 74 22.59 -5.67 16.02
N ILE A 75 22.63 -6.31 14.85
CA ILE A 75 21.83 -7.50 14.61
C ILE A 75 22.52 -8.74 15.18
N THR A 76 21.76 -9.68 15.72
CA THR A 76 22.28 -10.98 16.18
C THR A 76 22.19 -12.02 15.06
N SER A 77 22.85 -13.16 15.17
CA SER A 77 22.69 -14.27 14.21
C SER A 77 21.23 -14.68 14.04
N LYS A 78 20.47 -14.74 15.16
CA LYS A 78 19.03 -14.99 15.15
C LYS A 78 18.26 -13.91 14.38
N GLY A 79 18.68 -12.64 14.50
CA GLY A 79 18.13 -11.53 13.74
C GLY A 79 18.39 -11.64 12.23
N VAL A 80 19.56 -12.13 11.83
CA VAL A 80 19.89 -12.39 10.42
C VAL A 80 18.97 -13.46 9.85
N ASP A 81 18.83 -14.59 10.54
CA ASP A 81 17.94 -15.70 10.13
C ASP A 81 16.49 -15.25 9.97
N GLU A 82 16.01 -14.42 10.91
CA GLU A 82 14.67 -13.84 10.87
C GLU A 82 14.51 -12.87 9.68
N PHE A 83 15.48 -11.99 9.45
CA PHE A 83 15.45 -11.08 8.31
C PHE A 83 15.38 -11.84 6.99
N GLU A 84 16.23 -12.86 6.81
CA GLU A 84 16.22 -13.68 5.61
C GLU A 84 14.92 -14.46 5.43
N THR A 85 14.36 -14.99 6.51
CA THR A 85 13.07 -15.70 6.49
C THR A 85 11.95 -14.77 6.04
N LEU A 86 11.85 -13.58 6.65
CA LEU A 86 10.86 -12.58 6.28
C LEU A 86 11.03 -12.10 4.84
N LEU A 87 12.27 -11.90 4.41
CA LEU A 87 12.57 -11.49 3.04
C LEU A 87 12.10 -12.57 2.05
N ARG A 88 12.50 -13.83 2.23
CA ARG A 88 12.11 -14.94 1.36
C ARG A 88 10.60 -15.15 1.34
N ASP A 89 9.94 -15.01 2.48
CA ASP A 89 8.47 -15.07 2.59
C ASP A 89 7.79 -14.00 1.71
N GLN A 90 8.29 -12.77 1.72
CA GLN A 90 7.75 -11.70 0.87
C GLN A 90 8.04 -11.89 -0.62
N TRP A 91 9.15 -12.56 -0.97
CA TRP A 91 9.48 -12.86 -2.36
C TRP A 91 8.66 -14.03 -2.90
N TRP A 92 8.54 -15.13 -2.15
CA TRP A 92 7.96 -16.39 -2.64
C TRP A 92 6.45 -16.52 -2.46
N GLN A 93 5.82 -15.63 -1.68
CA GLN A 93 4.39 -15.63 -1.50
C GLN A 93 3.74 -14.38 -2.08
N LEU A 94 2.55 -14.57 -2.66
CA LEU A 94 1.70 -13.46 -3.06
C LEU A 94 0.86 -13.02 -1.86
N HIS A 95 1.25 -11.90 -1.26
CA HIS A 95 0.50 -11.29 -0.17
C HIS A 95 -0.55 -10.32 -0.74
N SER A 96 -1.83 -10.62 -0.51
CA SER A 96 -2.92 -9.67 -0.79
C SER A 96 -3.02 -8.67 0.36
N GLN A 97 -2.93 -7.37 0.04
CA GLN A 97 -3.26 -6.32 1.00
C GLN A 97 -4.76 -6.03 0.90
N PRO A 98 -5.49 -5.91 2.03
CA PRO A 98 -6.87 -5.47 1.99
C PRO A 98 -6.97 -4.12 1.28
N ASP A 99 -7.74 -4.07 0.19
CA ASP A 99 -7.99 -2.84 -0.55
C ASP A 99 -9.38 -2.28 -0.14
N PRO A 100 -9.43 -1.14 0.58
CA PRO A 100 -10.69 -0.51 0.96
C PRO A 100 -11.56 -0.14 -0.24
N PHE A 101 -10.95 0.16 -1.38
CA PHE A 101 -11.71 0.47 -2.60
C PHE A 101 -12.42 -0.78 -3.14
N ILE A 102 -11.78 -1.94 -3.15
CA ILE A 102 -12.43 -3.21 -3.53
C ILE A 102 -13.59 -3.53 -2.57
N SER A 103 -13.42 -3.24 -1.29
CA SER A 103 -14.48 -3.40 -0.29
C SER A 103 -15.68 -2.49 -0.60
N ALA A 104 -15.44 -1.21 -0.93
CA ALA A 104 -16.50 -0.29 -1.35
C ALA A 104 -17.14 -0.71 -2.69
N PHE A 105 -16.33 -1.15 -3.66
CA PHE A 105 -16.79 -1.58 -4.98
C PHE A 105 -17.68 -2.83 -4.91
N SER A 106 -17.52 -3.69 -3.90
CA SER A 106 -18.42 -4.83 -3.69
C SER A 106 -19.88 -4.41 -3.45
N PHE A 107 -20.11 -3.15 -3.07
CA PHE A 107 -21.42 -2.52 -2.93
C PHE A 107 -21.72 -1.52 -4.07
N LEU A 108 -21.14 -1.71 -5.26
CA LEU A 108 -21.37 -0.83 -6.43
C LEU A 108 -22.86 -0.49 -6.67
N PRO A 109 -23.83 -1.44 -6.60
CA PRO A 109 -25.24 -1.13 -6.80
C PRO A 109 -25.85 -0.19 -5.75
N ALA A 110 -25.18 0.02 -4.62
CA ALA A 110 -25.64 0.93 -3.58
C ALA A 110 -25.50 2.42 -3.97
N LEU A 111 -24.68 2.73 -4.98
CA LEU A 111 -24.43 4.08 -5.51
C LEU A 111 -25.22 4.33 -6.81
N PRO A 112 -25.72 5.56 -7.03
CA PRO A 112 -26.26 5.95 -8.33
C PRO A 112 -25.25 5.71 -9.45
N ARG A 113 -25.72 5.23 -10.61
CA ARG A 113 -24.83 4.86 -11.73
C ARG A 113 -23.95 6.02 -12.20
N GLU A 114 -24.52 7.22 -12.30
CA GLU A 114 -23.79 8.42 -12.69
C GLU A 114 -22.69 8.77 -11.68
N GLU A 115 -22.98 8.65 -10.39
CA GLU A 115 -22.01 8.88 -9.31
C GLU A 115 -20.88 7.84 -9.35
N ALA A 116 -21.22 6.57 -9.54
CA ALA A 116 -20.24 5.48 -9.64
C ALA A 116 -19.28 5.68 -10.83
N ALA A 117 -19.81 6.03 -12.01
CA ALA A 117 -18.98 6.34 -13.18
C ALA A 117 -18.09 7.57 -12.93
N ALA A 118 -18.65 8.66 -12.40
CA ALA A 118 -17.90 9.87 -12.07
C ALA A 118 -16.78 9.61 -11.04
N ALA A 119 -17.04 8.77 -10.04
CA ALA A 119 -16.05 8.37 -9.03
C ALA A 119 -14.88 7.59 -9.65
N LEU A 120 -15.15 6.65 -10.56
CA LEU A 120 -14.11 5.93 -11.30
C LEU A 120 -13.30 6.85 -12.22
N ARG A 121 -13.95 7.77 -12.94
CA ARG A 121 -13.26 8.80 -13.74
C ARG A 121 -12.36 9.69 -12.89
N ASN A 122 -12.83 10.08 -11.71
CA ASN A 122 -12.03 10.84 -10.75
C ASN A 122 -10.83 10.03 -10.24
N ARG A 123 -11.04 8.76 -9.89
CA ARG A 123 -9.96 7.85 -9.47
C ARG A 123 -8.89 7.72 -10.55
N ALA A 124 -9.28 7.53 -11.81
CA ALA A 124 -8.36 7.48 -12.96
C ALA A 124 -7.55 8.77 -13.09
N ARG A 125 -8.19 9.94 -12.92
CA ARG A 125 -7.51 11.25 -12.97
C ARG A 125 -6.44 11.40 -11.90
N VAL A 126 -6.78 11.05 -10.65
CA VAL A 126 -5.85 11.12 -9.51
C VAL A 126 -4.66 10.17 -9.72
N LEU A 127 -4.93 8.93 -10.14
CA LEU A 127 -3.89 7.94 -10.45
C LEU A 127 -2.97 8.42 -11.58
N ARG A 128 -3.54 9.04 -12.62
CA ARG A 128 -2.77 9.58 -13.76
C ARG A 128 -1.81 10.68 -13.32
N ALA A 129 -2.28 11.65 -12.54
CA ALA A 129 -1.43 12.72 -12.02
C ALA A 129 -0.27 12.16 -11.18
N GLY A 130 -0.53 11.16 -10.34
CA GLY A 130 0.50 10.45 -9.58
C GLY A 130 1.48 9.67 -10.47
N ASN A 131 0.98 8.98 -11.50
CA ASN A 131 1.79 8.21 -12.44
C ASN A 131 2.73 9.12 -13.25
N GLU A 132 2.25 10.26 -13.72
CA GLU A 132 3.03 11.25 -14.47
C GLU A 132 4.16 11.82 -13.61
N SER A 133 3.87 12.20 -12.36
CA SER A 133 4.89 12.65 -11.41
C SER A 133 5.95 11.57 -11.14
N MET A 134 5.52 10.31 -11.02
CA MET A 134 6.43 9.17 -10.81
C MET A 134 7.33 8.92 -12.02
N ARG A 135 6.77 8.97 -13.23
CA ARG A 135 7.51 8.79 -14.48
C ARG A 135 8.52 9.91 -14.72
N ALA A 136 8.13 11.16 -14.48
CA ALA A 136 9.05 12.29 -14.56
C ALA A 136 10.23 12.14 -13.57
N SER A 137 9.96 11.57 -12.39
CA SER A 137 11.01 11.26 -11.41
C SER A 137 11.97 10.17 -11.92
N LEU A 138 11.44 9.09 -12.52
CA LEU A 138 12.23 8.00 -13.13
C LEU A 138 13.13 8.48 -14.28
N ASP A 139 12.63 9.40 -15.10
CA ASP A 139 13.37 9.96 -16.23
C ASP A 139 14.41 11.00 -15.80
N SER A 140 14.39 11.42 -14.53
CA SER A 140 15.39 12.33 -14.00
C SER A 140 16.77 11.68 -13.84
N ASP A 141 17.79 12.41 -14.25
CA ASP A 141 19.20 12.03 -14.06
C ASP A 141 19.57 11.81 -12.58
N TRP A 142 18.85 12.47 -11.67
CA TRP A 142 19.04 12.33 -10.23
C TRP A 142 18.81 10.90 -9.77
N ILE A 143 17.68 10.27 -10.13
CA ILE A 143 17.38 8.90 -9.68
C ILE A 143 18.39 7.92 -10.27
N ARG A 144 18.69 8.05 -11.56
CA ARG A 144 19.64 7.18 -12.26
C ARG A 144 21.05 7.24 -11.68
N LYS A 145 21.47 8.39 -11.15
CA LYS A 145 22.83 8.61 -10.61
C LYS A 145 22.94 8.43 -9.09
N SER A 146 21.85 8.59 -8.34
CA SER A 146 21.89 8.64 -6.86
C SER A 146 21.29 7.43 -6.15
N LYS A 147 20.59 6.53 -6.86
CA LYS A 147 19.92 5.37 -6.27
C LYS A 147 20.40 4.06 -6.87
N PRO A 148 20.37 2.94 -6.11
CA PRO A 148 20.59 1.62 -6.66
C PRO A 148 19.62 1.31 -7.82
N VAL A 149 20.10 0.58 -8.83
CA VAL A 149 19.35 0.29 -10.06
C VAL A 149 17.97 -0.34 -9.77
N HIS A 150 17.88 -1.25 -8.80
CA HIS A 150 16.62 -1.93 -8.45
C HIS A 150 15.54 -0.98 -7.93
N VAL A 151 15.89 0.20 -7.42
CA VAL A 151 14.92 1.22 -7.01
C VAL A 151 14.16 1.71 -8.24
N GLY A 152 14.83 1.87 -9.38
CA GLY A 152 14.19 2.18 -10.67
C GLY A 152 13.17 1.10 -11.06
N TRP A 153 13.54 -0.18 -10.93
CA TRP A 153 12.64 -1.30 -11.23
C TRP A 153 11.41 -1.33 -10.30
N MET A 154 11.55 -0.95 -9.02
CA MET A 154 10.40 -0.81 -8.12
C MET A 154 9.42 0.28 -8.60
N PHE A 155 9.96 1.44 -9.01
CA PHE A 155 9.16 2.53 -9.57
C PHE A 155 8.49 2.13 -10.88
N GLU A 156 9.17 1.39 -11.76
CA GLU A 156 8.60 0.84 -12.99
C GLU A 156 7.38 -0.06 -12.69
N LEU A 157 7.48 -0.95 -11.69
CA LEU A 157 6.36 -1.79 -11.26
C LEU A 157 5.17 -0.95 -10.76
N TRP A 158 5.42 0.08 -9.95
CA TRP A 158 4.35 0.99 -9.49
C TRP A 158 3.70 1.74 -10.65
N CYS A 159 4.50 2.19 -11.61
CA CYS A 159 4.00 2.86 -12.80
C CYS A 159 3.10 1.92 -13.63
N ALA A 160 3.52 0.68 -13.83
CA ALA A 160 2.75 -0.33 -14.56
C ALA A 160 1.42 -0.65 -13.87
N ARG A 161 1.42 -0.83 -12.54
CA ARG A 161 0.21 -1.06 -11.74
C ARG A 161 -0.78 0.09 -11.86
N ALA A 162 -0.32 1.33 -11.70
CA ALA A 162 -1.18 2.50 -11.82
C ALA A 162 -1.75 2.65 -13.24
N GLN A 163 -0.98 2.35 -14.30
CA GLN A 163 -1.49 2.38 -15.68
C GLN A 163 -2.59 1.34 -15.93
N ALA A 164 -2.40 0.12 -15.42
CA ALA A 164 -3.41 -0.93 -15.50
C ALA A 164 -4.71 -0.51 -14.79
N GLU A 165 -4.59 0.11 -13.62
CA GLU A 165 -5.75 0.58 -12.84
C GLU A 165 -6.44 1.79 -13.48
N ILE A 166 -5.70 2.75 -14.04
CA ILE A 166 -6.26 3.88 -14.81
C ILE A 166 -7.11 3.35 -15.95
N GLY A 167 -6.55 2.46 -16.77
CA GLY A 167 -7.28 1.89 -17.89
C GLY A 167 -8.49 1.08 -17.42
N TRP A 168 -8.37 0.35 -16.31
CA TRP A 168 -9.52 -0.36 -15.72
C TRP A 168 -10.63 0.60 -15.30
N CYS A 169 -10.31 1.67 -14.55
CA CYS A 169 -11.28 2.66 -14.11
C CYS A 169 -12.04 3.29 -15.29
N GLU A 170 -11.33 3.66 -16.35
CA GLU A 170 -11.94 4.27 -17.54
C GLU A 170 -12.88 3.32 -18.27
N ARG A 171 -12.45 2.07 -18.47
CA ARG A 171 -13.29 1.04 -19.11
C ARG A 171 -14.53 0.72 -18.29
N ILE A 172 -14.40 0.55 -16.97
CA ILE A 172 -15.55 0.22 -16.12
C ILE A 172 -16.53 1.41 -16.05
N ALA A 173 -16.05 2.65 -16.00
CA ALA A 173 -16.91 3.83 -16.07
C ALA A 173 -17.74 3.84 -17.37
N GLU A 174 -17.13 3.53 -18.50
CA GLU A 174 -17.82 3.45 -19.80
C GLU A 174 -18.86 2.31 -19.84
N LEU A 175 -18.59 1.16 -19.22
CA LEU A 175 -19.58 0.08 -19.09
C LEU A 175 -20.77 0.49 -18.20
N ILE A 176 -20.52 1.26 -17.14
CA ILE A 176 -21.59 1.78 -16.27
C ILE A 176 -22.46 2.78 -17.05
N GLU A 177 -21.82 3.74 -17.73
CA GLU A 177 -22.45 4.78 -18.55
C GLU A 177 -23.28 4.19 -19.71
N SER A 178 -22.83 3.09 -20.29
CA SER A 178 -23.55 2.38 -21.37
C SER A 178 -24.69 1.47 -20.87
N GLY A 179 -24.94 1.41 -19.57
CA GLY A 179 -26.06 0.66 -19.00
C GLY A 179 -25.83 -0.84 -18.87
N VAL A 180 -24.58 -1.31 -18.80
CA VAL A 180 -24.30 -2.73 -18.56
C VAL A 180 -24.92 -3.17 -17.22
N PRO A 181 -25.69 -4.29 -17.19
CA PRO A 181 -26.29 -4.79 -15.97
C PRO A 181 -25.23 -5.18 -14.92
N TYR A 182 -25.45 -4.83 -13.66
CA TYR A 182 -24.59 -5.29 -12.55
C TYR A 182 -24.82 -6.76 -12.19
N LEU A 183 -25.97 -7.30 -12.59
CA LEU A 183 -26.38 -8.65 -12.26
C LEU A 183 -26.24 -9.55 -13.49
N PRO A 184 -25.78 -10.80 -13.31
CA PRO A 184 -25.77 -11.77 -14.39
C PRO A 184 -27.19 -11.99 -14.93
N THR A 185 -27.32 -12.14 -16.25
CA THR A 185 -28.61 -12.32 -16.95
C THR A 185 -29.44 -13.49 -16.40
N GLY A 186 -28.81 -14.50 -15.78
CA GLY A 186 -29.50 -15.64 -15.16
C GLY A 186 -29.85 -15.48 -13.67
N LEU A 187 -29.30 -14.50 -12.97
CA LEU A 187 -29.57 -14.27 -11.53
C LEU A 187 -30.90 -13.53 -11.33
N VAL A 188 -31.22 -12.61 -12.23
CA VAL A 188 -32.50 -11.87 -12.26
C VAL A 188 -33.70 -12.81 -12.49
N ALA A 189 -33.46 -13.99 -13.08
CA ALA A 189 -34.49 -14.97 -13.43
C ALA A 189 -34.80 -16.00 -12.33
N GLN A 190 -34.10 -15.99 -11.18
CA GLN A 190 -34.48 -16.84 -10.04
C GLN A 190 -35.65 -16.19 -9.28
N GLU A 191 -36.83 -16.80 -9.36
CA GLU A 191 -38.00 -16.41 -8.57
C GLU A 191 -37.64 -16.36 -7.08
N GLY A 192 -37.77 -15.18 -6.45
CA GLY A 192 -37.61 -14.96 -5.01
C GLY A 192 -36.34 -14.21 -4.58
N TRP A 193 -35.51 -13.72 -5.49
CA TRP A 193 -34.38 -12.85 -5.13
C TRP A 193 -34.76 -11.36 -5.21
N ASP A 194 -35.14 -10.75 -4.08
CA ASP A 194 -35.42 -9.31 -3.91
C ASP A 194 -34.13 -8.45 -3.84
N GLY A 195 -33.13 -8.78 -4.66
CA GLY A 195 -31.79 -8.19 -4.61
C GLY A 195 -31.69 -6.68 -4.84
N TRP A 196 -30.45 -6.16 -4.76
CA TRP A 196 -30.12 -4.74 -4.93
C TRP A 196 -30.77 -4.16 -6.21
N GLN A 197 -31.72 -3.25 -6.04
CA GLN A 197 -32.35 -2.51 -7.14
C GLN A 197 -31.44 -1.32 -7.52
N ASP A 198 -31.23 -1.11 -8.83
CA ASP A 198 -30.45 0.03 -9.34
C ASP A 198 -31.09 1.33 -8.82
N ARG A 199 -30.31 2.13 -8.11
CA ARG A 199 -30.75 3.48 -7.70
C ARG A 199 -30.55 4.44 -8.86
N ASP A 200 -31.65 4.85 -9.48
CA ASP A 200 -31.65 5.93 -10.47
C ASP A 200 -31.28 7.27 -9.80
N ALA A 201 -30.84 8.24 -10.60
CA ALA A 201 -30.32 9.55 -10.16
C ALA A 201 -31.28 10.33 -9.24
N ASP A 202 -32.58 10.02 -9.25
CA ASP A 202 -33.61 10.66 -8.42
C ASP A 202 -33.89 9.97 -7.07
N GLY A 203 -33.15 8.92 -6.70
CA GLY A 203 -33.26 8.27 -5.38
C GLY A 203 -34.62 7.59 -5.11
N ALA A 204 -35.51 7.52 -6.10
CA ALA A 204 -36.72 6.74 -6.02
C ALA A 204 -36.40 5.27 -6.34
N GLU A 205 -36.65 4.37 -5.37
CA GLU A 205 -36.87 2.95 -5.68
C GLU A 205 -37.91 2.91 -6.82
N THR A 206 -37.53 2.46 -8.01
CA THR A 206 -38.47 2.21 -9.10
C THR A 206 -39.35 1.02 -8.70
N ARG A 207 -40.33 1.27 -7.84
CA ARG A 207 -41.38 0.32 -7.51
C ARG A 207 -42.26 0.18 -8.74
N ASN A 208 -41.99 -0.89 -9.48
CA ASN A 208 -42.86 -1.37 -10.54
C ASN A 208 -44.18 -1.84 -9.89
N SER A 209 -45.17 -0.96 -9.82
CA SER A 209 -46.53 -1.32 -9.40
C SER A 209 -47.23 -2.04 -10.55
N GLN A 210 -47.21 -3.36 -10.52
CA GLN A 210 -48.22 -4.18 -11.21
C GLN A 210 -49.56 -4.02 -10.49
N ARG A 211 -50.52 -3.37 -11.17
CA ARG A 211 -51.95 -3.70 -11.15
C ARG A 211 -52.57 -3.33 -12.48
#